data_AF-A0A1D9LLR3-F1
#
_entry.id   AF-A0A1D9LLR3-F1
#
_cell.length_a   1.000
_cell.length_b   1.000
_cell.length_c   1.000
_cell.angle_alpha   90.00
_cell.angle_beta   90.00
_cell.angle_gamma   90.00
#
_symmetry.space_group_name_H-M   'P 1'
#
loop_
_entity.id
_entity.type
_entity.pdbx_description
1 polymer ?
#
loop_
_entity_poly.entity_id
_entity_poly.type
_entity_poly.pdbx_seq_one_letter_code
_entity_poly.pdbx_strand_id
1 'polypeptide(L)'
;MAIATSFAGGVPVAASAGYENYVDSKAGQGDTIMSQGISVLYKFMTLFSDLAQGRYDQMSAKADRARDSQQAANQVDAIISRLAKADDKSPLPPEVIQYLKDHHIAVEGKSIDDYLKANNPATAFLDKLRERIAQAGPEGMRSDSWQDVVSYMDQQGIKVDGKKCSDYIWGLPEVGQRSYQNISRDHMQHIADTLAAAAGGLDKGQLSVIKGALEADSGRCSDFVTQAQLQIQKTMQSYNVCVSLINSMQSLLAEMNKSISQNIR
;
A
#
# COMPACT_ATOMS: atom_id res chain seq x y z
N MET A 1 46.35 -6.81 17.20
CA MET A 1 47.22 -6.23 16.15
C MET A 1 47.74 -4.92 16.70
N ALA A 2 48.99 -4.91 17.22
CA ALA A 2 49.59 -3.79 17.93
C ALA A 2 50.39 -2.93 16.94
N ILE A 3 50.15 -1.63 16.91
CA ILE A 3 50.90 -0.69 16.08
C ILE A 3 52.05 -0.13 16.93
N ALA A 4 53.27 -0.47 16.54
CA ALA A 4 54.50 -0.05 17.20
C ALA A 4 54.75 1.45 17.00
N THR A 5 55.07 2.12 18.10
CA THR A 5 55.60 3.48 18.16
C THR A 5 57.09 3.46 17.82
N SER A 6 57.48 4.09 16.70
CA SER A 6 58.87 4.45 16.44
C SER A 6 58.97 5.93 16.07
N PHE A 7 59.02 6.79 17.08
CA PHE A 7 59.51 8.16 16.92
C PHE A 7 61.04 8.13 17.00
N ALA A 8 61.68 7.90 15.84
CA ALA A 8 63.10 8.20 15.68
C ALA A 8 63.27 9.73 15.74
N GLY A 9 64.20 10.18 16.58
CA GLY A 9 64.52 11.60 16.76
C GLY A 9 64.97 12.25 15.46
N GLY A 10 64.03 12.92 14.78
CA GLY A 10 64.31 13.83 13.69
C GLY A 10 64.65 15.21 14.25
N VAL A 11 65.77 15.76 13.78
CA VAL A 11 66.21 17.15 13.99
C VAL A 11 65.01 18.11 13.88
N PRO A 12 64.85 19.11 14.77
CA PRO A 12 63.74 20.04 14.68
C PRO A 12 63.71 20.68 13.28
N VAL A 13 62.59 20.49 12.57
CA VAL A 13 62.32 20.97 11.20
C VAL A 13 62.58 22.47 11.04
N ALA A 14 62.59 23.22 12.16
CA ALA A 14 62.89 24.65 12.23
C ALA A 14 64.31 25.05 11.79
N ALA A 15 65.26 24.11 11.59
CA ALA A 15 66.65 24.43 11.24
C ALA A 15 67.10 24.00 9.83
N SER A 16 66.18 23.53 8.97
CA SER A 16 66.54 23.11 7.60
C SER A 16 66.45 24.27 6.60
N ALA A 17 67.46 24.44 5.75
CA ALA A 17 67.56 25.50 4.73
C ALA A 17 66.46 25.45 3.64
N GLY A 18 65.55 24.47 3.70
CA GLY A 18 64.37 24.36 2.85
C GLY A 18 63.05 24.63 3.58
N TYR A 19 63.08 24.97 4.87
CA TYR A 19 61.88 25.25 5.66
C TYR A 19 61.14 26.48 5.10
N GLU A 20 61.85 27.57 4.79
CA GLU A 20 61.25 28.75 4.16
C GLU A 20 60.57 28.42 2.83
N ASN A 21 61.21 27.63 1.96
CA ASN A 21 60.60 27.21 0.68
C ASN A 21 59.41 26.25 0.87
N TYR A 22 59.45 25.41 1.91
CA TYR A 22 58.33 24.54 2.27
C TYR A 22 57.14 25.34 2.79
N VAL A 23 57.39 26.30 3.69
CA VAL A 23 56.36 27.21 4.23
C VAL A 23 55.81 28.11 3.13
N ASP A 24 56.64 28.63 2.23
CA ASP A 24 56.24 29.47 1.09
C ASP A 24 55.39 28.68 0.08
N SER A 25 55.77 27.44 -0.24
CA SER A 25 54.96 26.55 -1.10
C SER A 25 53.61 26.17 -0.45
N LYS A 26 53.58 26.03 0.88
CA LYS A 26 52.38 25.72 1.66
C LYS A 26 51.50 26.96 1.86
N ALA A 27 52.08 28.15 1.95
CA ALA A 27 51.38 29.42 2.04
C ALA A 27 50.72 29.81 0.70
N GLY A 28 51.36 29.46 -0.43
CA GLY A 28 50.80 29.61 -1.78
C GLY A 28 49.70 28.58 -2.14
N GLN A 29 49.64 27.45 -1.42
CA GLN A 29 48.52 26.51 -1.49
C GLN A 29 47.37 27.04 -0.62
N GLY A 30 46.65 28.05 -1.12
CA GLY A 30 45.53 28.71 -0.44
C GLY A 30 44.31 27.84 -0.08
N ASP A 31 44.42 26.52 -0.11
CA ASP A 31 43.38 25.60 0.38
C ASP A 31 43.69 25.22 1.83
N THR A 32 43.28 26.08 2.76
CA THR A 32 43.44 25.84 4.18
C THR A 32 42.63 24.60 4.60
N ILE A 33 43.10 23.84 5.60
CA ILE A 33 42.34 22.72 6.21
C ILE A 33 40.90 23.14 6.57
N MET A 34 40.70 24.42 6.86
CA MET A 34 39.40 25.05 7.12
C MET A 34 38.51 25.15 5.88
N SER A 35 39.05 25.49 4.70
CA SER A 35 38.35 25.45 3.41
C SER A 35 37.86 24.04 3.09
N GLN A 36 38.71 23.03 3.31
CA GLN A 36 38.34 21.62 3.16
C GLN A 36 37.25 21.18 4.15
N GLY A 37 37.33 21.63 5.41
CA GLY A 37 36.30 21.41 6.43
C GLY A 37 34.95 22.03 6.07
N ILE A 38 34.94 23.26 5.55
CA ILE A 38 33.74 23.94 5.05
C ILE A 38 33.14 23.18 3.85
N SER A 39 33.97 22.70 2.91
CA SER A 39 33.50 21.88 1.78
C SER A 39 32.78 20.61 2.23
N VAL A 40 33.29 19.92 3.25
CA VAL A 40 32.65 18.73 3.82
C VAL A 40 31.30 19.06 4.46
N LEU A 41 31.19 20.18 5.19
CA LEU A 41 29.91 20.60 5.77
C LEU A 41 28.88 20.97 4.69
N TYR A 42 29.28 21.61 3.60
CA TYR A 42 28.38 21.86 2.47
C TYR A 42 27.91 20.56 1.81
N LYS A 43 28.76 19.53 1.71
CA LYS A 43 28.36 18.19 1.24
C LYS A 43 27.34 17.55 2.19
N PHE A 44 27.54 17.68 3.51
CA PHE A 44 26.56 17.20 4.48
C PHE A 44 25.23 17.96 4.42
N MET A 45 25.26 19.28 4.24
CA MET A 45 24.04 20.08 4.04
C MET A 45 23.27 19.62 2.80
N THR A 46 23.97 19.40 1.68
CA THR A 46 23.36 18.89 0.45
C THR A 46 22.73 17.52 0.67
N LEU A 47 23.45 16.60 1.32
CA LEU A 47 22.95 15.26 1.62
C LEU A 47 21.74 15.28 2.56
N PHE A 48 21.71 16.18 3.55
CA PHE A 48 20.55 16.36 4.42
C PHE A 48 19.35 16.95 3.68
N SER A 49 19.57 17.90 2.76
CA SER A 49 18.50 18.41 1.90
C SER A 49 17.92 17.30 1.00
N ASP A 50 18.76 16.49 0.37
CA ASP A 50 18.31 15.37 -0.47
C ASP A 50 17.56 14.31 0.35
N LEU A 51 18.07 13.97 1.53
CA LEU A 51 17.41 13.04 2.45
C LEU A 51 16.07 13.58 2.92
N ALA A 52 15.99 14.87 3.26
CA ALA A 52 14.75 15.52 3.65
C ALA A 52 13.74 15.50 2.49
N GLN A 53 14.15 15.86 1.28
CA GLN A 53 13.29 15.86 0.10
C GLN A 53 12.72 14.45 -0.17
N GLY A 54 13.58 13.44 -0.23
CA GLY A 54 13.12 12.07 -0.45
C GLY A 54 12.17 11.56 0.64
N ARG A 55 12.37 11.99 1.90
CA ARG A 55 11.43 11.68 2.99
C ARG A 55 10.12 12.43 2.88
N TYR A 56 10.13 13.70 2.44
CA TYR A 56 8.93 14.48 2.18
C TYR A 56 8.09 13.85 1.07
N ASP A 57 8.71 13.41 -0.02
CA ASP A 57 8.00 12.79 -1.15
C ASP A 57 7.30 11.49 -0.70
N GLN A 58 8.02 10.65 0.06
CA GLN A 58 7.45 9.43 0.64
C GLN A 58 6.32 9.74 1.64
N MET A 59 6.50 10.75 2.49
CA MET A 59 5.49 11.18 3.45
C MET A 59 4.22 11.66 2.74
N SER A 60 4.35 12.45 1.67
CA SER A 60 3.21 12.94 0.90
C SER A 60 2.44 11.78 0.28
N ALA A 61 3.12 10.90 -0.47
CA ALA A 61 2.48 9.76 -1.11
C ALA A 61 1.79 8.82 -0.11
N LYS A 62 2.39 8.64 1.08
CA LYS A 62 1.79 7.83 2.15
C LYS A 62 0.64 8.53 2.86
N ALA A 63 0.67 9.86 2.99
CA ALA A 63 -0.44 10.62 3.55
C ALA A 63 -1.67 10.58 2.64
N ASP A 64 -1.46 10.69 1.33
CA ASP A 64 -2.55 10.58 0.35
C ASP A 64 -3.13 9.16 0.36
N ARG A 65 -2.28 8.13 0.31
CA ARG A 65 -2.73 6.74 0.46
C ARG A 65 -3.53 6.50 1.76
N ALA A 66 -3.10 7.05 2.89
CA ALA A 66 -3.83 6.91 4.16
C ALA A 66 -5.24 7.51 4.07
N ARG A 67 -5.36 8.72 3.50
CA ARG A 67 -6.65 9.39 3.30
C ARG A 67 -7.55 8.58 2.38
N ASP A 68 -7.03 8.12 1.24
CA ASP A 68 -7.79 7.38 0.25
C ASP A 68 -8.25 6.01 0.79
N SER A 69 -7.36 5.31 1.52
CA SER A 69 -7.70 4.06 2.21
C SER A 69 -8.81 4.27 3.24
N GLN A 70 -8.76 5.37 4.00
CA GLN A 70 -9.82 5.71 4.95
C GLN A 70 -11.14 6.04 4.25
N GLN A 71 -11.10 6.77 3.14
CA GLN A 71 -12.30 7.07 2.35
C GLN A 71 -12.92 5.78 1.79
N ALA A 72 -12.12 4.88 1.24
CA ALA A 72 -12.58 3.58 0.78
C ALA A 72 -13.20 2.77 1.94
N ALA A 73 -12.57 2.76 3.12
CA ALA A 73 -13.12 2.09 4.31
C ALA A 73 -14.49 2.68 4.71
N ASN A 74 -14.64 4.00 4.66
CA ASN A 74 -15.89 4.68 4.96
C ASN A 74 -16.99 4.37 3.93
N GLN A 75 -16.64 4.21 2.65
CA GLN A 75 -17.60 3.76 1.62
C GLN A 75 -18.11 2.34 1.92
N VAL A 76 -17.22 1.43 2.33
CA VAL A 76 -17.59 0.07 2.74
C VAL A 76 -18.45 0.09 4.00
N ASP A 77 -18.11 0.93 4.97
CA ASP A 77 -18.87 1.10 6.21
C ASP A 77 -20.30 1.63 5.98
N ALA A 78 -20.47 2.55 5.02
CA ALA A 78 -21.78 3.04 4.61
C ALA A 78 -22.67 1.92 4.05
N ILE A 79 -22.09 0.95 3.34
CA ILE A 79 -22.82 -0.23 2.85
C ILE A 79 -23.16 -1.16 4.01
N ILE A 80 -22.19 -1.48 4.87
CA ILE A 80 -22.38 -2.28 6.08
C ILE A 80 -23.52 -1.73 6.96
N SER A 81 -23.63 -0.40 7.03
CA SER A 81 -24.66 0.30 7.80
C SER A 81 -26.05 0.24 7.17
N ARG A 82 -26.14 0.07 5.83
CA ARG A 82 -27.41 -0.11 5.11
C ARG A 82 -27.91 -1.55 5.16
N LEU A 83 -27.04 -2.52 5.45
CA LEU A 83 -27.41 -3.92 5.60
C LEU A 83 -28.10 -4.14 6.95
N ALA A 84 -29.39 -4.50 6.89
CA ALA A 84 -30.23 -4.69 8.08
C ALA A 84 -29.91 -6.01 8.81
N LYS A 85 -29.59 -7.06 8.06
CA LYS A 85 -29.22 -8.38 8.59
C LYS A 85 -27.80 -8.75 8.19
N ALA A 86 -27.20 -9.67 8.96
CA ALA A 86 -25.85 -10.17 8.69
C ALA A 86 -25.75 -10.87 7.32
N ASP A 87 -26.80 -11.59 6.93
CA ASP A 87 -26.88 -12.34 5.67
C ASP A 87 -27.31 -11.49 4.46
N ASP A 88 -27.65 -10.21 4.67
CA ASP A 88 -27.97 -9.33 3.55
C ASP A 88 -26.70 -9.11 2.72
N LYS A 89 -26.81 -9.34 1.41
CA LYS A 89 -25.68 -9.24 0.47
C LYS A 89 -25.75 -7.93 -0.30
N SER A 90 -24.63 -7.21 -0.40
CA SER A 90 -24.51 -6.02 -1.25
C SER A 90 -23.22 -6.07 -2.06
N PRO A 91 -23.24 -5.61 -3.33
CA PRO A 91 -22.02 -5.46 -4.10
C PRO A 91 -21.10 -4.39 -3.48
N LEU A 92 -19.78 -4.59 -3.61
CA LEU A 92 -18.79 -3.55 -3.34
C LEU A 92 -18.86 -2.47 -4.43
N PRO A 93 -18.59 -1.19 -4.12
CA PRO A 93 -18.43 -0.16 -5.13
C PRO A 93 -17.25 -0.48 -6.04
N PRO A 94 -17.37 -0.26 -7.35
CA PRO A 94 -16.28 -0.52 -8.29
C PRO A 94 -15.03 0.31 -7.98
N GLU A 95 -15.20 1.51 -7.42
CA GLU A 95 -14.09 2.38 -6.98
C GLU A 95 -13.24 1.72 -5.90
N VAL A 96 -13.86 1.10 -4.89
CA VAL A 96 -13.13 0.40 -3.81
C VAL A 96 -12.42 -0.84 -4.35
N ILE A 97 -13.04 -1.58 -5.28
CA ILE A 97 -12.41 -2.73 -5.92
C ILE A 97 -11.17 -2.30 -6.70
N GLN A 98 -11.28 -1.24 -7.48
CA GLN A 98 -10.17 -0.70 -8.26
C GLN A 98 -9.03 -0.22 -7.34
N TYR A 99 -9.38 0.50 -6.28
CA TYR A 99 -8.41 0.97 -5.28
C TYR A 99 -7.64 -0.18 -4.63
N LEU A 100 -8.34 -1.23 -4.19
CA LEU A 100 -7.72 -2.42 -3.59
C LEU A 100 -6.76 -3.12 -4.55
N LYS A 101 -7.08 -3.14 -5.86
CA LYS A 101 -6.22 -3.70 -6.92
C LYS A 101 -4.98 -2.86 -7.14
N ASP A 102 -5.17 -1.56 -7.37
CA ASP A 102 -4.10 -0.64 -7.73
C ASP A 102 -3.06 -0.49 -6.61
N HIS A 103 -3.51 -0.57 -5.36
CA HIS A 103 -2.63 -0.46 -4.19
C HIS A 103 -2.17 -1.81 -3.61
N HIS A 104 -2.53 -2.93 -4.26
CA HIS A 104 -2.18 -4.29 -3.87
C HIS A 104 -2.50 -4.60 -2.40
N ILE A 105 -3.68 -4.17 -1.93
CA ILE A 105 -4.11 -4.40 -0.56
C ILE A 105 -4.69 -5.82 -0.46
N ALA A 106 -4.01 -6.66 0.31
CA ALA A 106 -4.46 -8.03 0.54
C ALA A 106 -5.55 -8.09 1.62
N VAL A 107 -6.61 -8.83 1.34
CA VAL A 107 -7.71 -9.12 2.27
C VAL A 107 -7.55 -10.57 2.73
N GLU A 108 -7.30 -10.78 4.02
CA GLU A 108 -6.96 -12.11 4.59
C GLU A 108 -5.79 -12.83 3.88
N GLY A 109 -4.82 -12.07 3.38
CA GLY A 109 -3.67 -12.63 2.65
C GLY A 109 -4.01 -13.07 1.21
N LYS A 110 -5.20 -12.77 0.70
CA LYS A 110 -5.62 -13.00 -0.69
C LYS A 110 -5.76 -11.68 -1.43
N SER A 111 -5.62 -11.72 -2.75
CA SER A 111 -5.98 -10.57 -3.60
C SER A 111 -7.50 -10.33 -3.51
N ILE A 112 -7.93 -9.09 -3.78
CA ILE A 112 -9.37 -8.80 -3.78
C ILE A 112 -10.12 -9.64 -4.82
N ASP A 113 -9.52 -9.94 -5.97
CA ASP A 113 -10.13 -10.81 -6.98
C ASP A 113 -10.31 -12.24 -6.47
N ASP A 114 -9.32 -12.79 -5.78
CA ASP A 114 -9.40 -14.14 -5.20
C ASP A 114 -10.36 -14.19 -4.02
N TYR A 115 -10.42 -13.11 -3.23
CA TYR A 115 -11.36 -12.97 -2.13
C TYR A 115 -12.80 -12.89 -2.63
N LEU A 116 -13.06 -12.09 -3.67
CA LEU A 116 -14.37 -12.01 -4.32
C LEU A 116 -14.77 -13.36 -4.93
N LYS A 117 -13.85 -14.07 -5.59
CA LYS A 117 -14.14 -15.41 -6.14
C LYS A 117 -14.43 -16.45 -5.05
N ALA A 118 -13.62 -16.48 -3.99
CA ALA A 118 -13.80 -17.43 -2.89
C ALA A 118 -15.11 -17.20 -2.12
N ASN A 119 -15.53 -15.95 -2.02
CA ASN A 119 -16.77 -15.55 -1.35
C ASN A 119 -18.00 -15.52 -2.27
N ASN A 120 -17.82 -15.83 -3.56
CA ASN A 120 -18.88 -16.05 -4.54
C ASN A 120 -18.98 -17.54 -4.95
N PRO A 121 -19.35 -18.48 -4.05
CA PRO A 121 -19.54 -19.88 -4.41
C PRO A 121 -20.59 -20.08 -5.51
N ALA A 122 -21.50 -19.11 -5.67
CA ALA A 122 -22.48 -19.04 -6.74
C ALA A 122 -21.85 -19.09 -8.14
N THR A 123 -20.59 -18.67 -8.34
CA THR A 123 -19.91 -18.74 -9.65
C THR A 123 -19.66 -20.17 -10.10
N ALA A 124 -19.19 -21.05 -9.21
CA ALA A 124 -19.01 -22.47 -9.53
C ALA A 124 -20.35 -23.17 -9.85
N PHE A 125 -21.41 -22.82 -9.11
CA PHE A 125 -22.76 -23.32 -9.36
C PHE A 125 -23.38 -22.72 -10.63
N LEU A 126 -23.08 -21.47 -10.96
CA LEU A 126 -23.46 -20.81 -12.22
C LEU A 126 -22.80 -21.45 -13.42
N ASP A 127 -21.49 -21.68 -13.36
CA ASP A 127 -20.73 -22.29 -14.44
C ASP A 127 -21.24 -23.71 -14.69
N LYS A 128 -21.47 -24.47 -13.61
CA LYS A 128 -22.09 -25.80 -13.70
C LYS A 128 -23.50 -25.74 -14.29
N LEU A 129 -24.35 -24.80 -13.84
CA LEU A 129 -25.71 -24.67 -14.37
C LEU A 129 -25.71 -24.26 -15.85
N ARG A 130 -24.82 -23.35 -16.25
CA ARG A 130 -24.61 -22.94 -17.66
C ARG A 130 -24.11 -24.07 -18.53
N GLU A 131 -23.18 -24.88 -18.02
CA GLU A 131 -22.71 -26.09 -18.72
C GLU A 131 -23.85 -27.10 -18.91
N ARG A 132 -24.69 -27.30 -17.88
CA ARG A 132 -25.87 -28.17 -17.97
C ARG A 132 -26.93 -27.63 -18.94
N ILE A 133 -27.17 -26.33 -18.96
CA ILE A 133 -28.04 -25.65 -19.94
C ILE A 133 -27.51 -25.86 -21.37
N ALA A 134 -26.18 -25.81 -21.57
CA ALA A 134 -25.57 -26.06 -22.87
C ALA A 134 -25.68 -27.53 -23.32
N GLN A 135 -25.68 -28.48 -22.37
CA GLN A 135 -25.88 -29.91 -22.62
C GLN A 135 -27.36 -30.29 -22.75
N ALA A 136 -28.28 -29.46 -22.27
CA ALA A 136 -29.72 -29.69 -22.36
C ALA A 136 -30.22 -29.49 -23.79
N GLY A 137 -30.86 -30.52 -24.35
CA GLY A 137 -31.59 -30.41 -25.62
C GLY A 137 -32.86 -29.55 -25.50
N PRO A 138 -33.65 -29.40 -26.57
CA PRO A 138 -34.87 -28.59 -26.58
C PRO A 138 -35.95 -29.06 -25.59
N GLU A 139 -35.90 -30.30 -25.12
CA GLU A 139 -36.81 -30.86 -24.11
C GLU A 139 -36.41 -30.54 -22.66
N GLY A 140 -35.30 -29.82 -22.45
CA GLY A 140 -34.83 -29.47 -21.12
C GLY A 140 -34.00 -30.57 -20.43
N MET A 141 -33.77 -30.43 -19.13
CA MET A 141 -32.99 -31.37 -18.33
C MET A 141 -33.61 -31.57 -16.95
N ARG A 142 -33.45 -32.78 -16.40
CA ARG A 142 -33.89 -33.11 -15.04
C ARG A 142 -33.07 -32.37 -13.98
N SER A 143 -33.73 -31.97 -12.90
CA SER A 143 -33.11 -31.27 -11.76
C SER A 143 -32.13 -32.14 -10.96
N ASP A 144 -32.15 -33.46 -11.12
CA ASP A 144 -31.24 -34.39 -10.45
C ASP A 144 -29.77 -34.10 -10.75
N SER A 145 -29.46 -33.74 -11.99
CA SER A 145 -28.11 -33.48 -12.50
C SER A 145 -27.47 -32.17 -12.01
N TRP A 146 -28.28 -31.27 -11.44
CA TRP A 146 -27.88 -29.97 -10.89
C TRP A 146 -28.57 -29.64 -9.55
N GLN A 147 -29.02 -30.66 -8.82
CA GLN A 147 -29.72 -30.53 -7.54
C GLN A 147 -28.90 -29.78 -6.48
N ASP A 148 -27.58 -29.81 -6.61
CA ASP A 148 -26.64 -29.06 -5.77
C ASP A 148 -26.78 -27.55 -5.94
N VAL A 149 -27.07 -27.07 -7.16
CA VAL A 149 -27.33 -25.65 -7.42
C VAL A 149 -28.66 -25.21 -6.79
N VAL A 150 -29.72 -26.04 -6.92
CA VAL A 150 -31.03 -25.78 -6.27
C VAL A 150 -30.88 -25.75 -4.75
N SER A 151 -30.15 -26.72 -4.20
CA SER A 151 -29.90 -26.83 -2.76
C SER A 151 -29.07 -25.65 -2.26
N TYR A 152 -28.08 -25.21 -3.04
CA TYR A 152 -27.29 -24.02 -2.76
C TYR A 152 -28.16 -22.76 -2.77
N MET A 153 -28.99 -22.56 -3.79
CA MET A 153 -29.91 -21.42 -3.85
C MET A 153 -30.86 -21.38 -2.65
N ASP A 154 -31.40 -22.53 -2.25
CA ASP A 154 -32.30 -22.62 -1.10
C ASP A 154 -31.60 -22.41 0.25
N GLN A 155 -30.40 -22.96 0.42
CA GLN A 155 -29.58 -22.73 1.62
C GLN A 155 -29.13 -21.29 1.75
N GLN A 156 -28.80 -20.64 0.64
CA GLN A 156 -28.41 -19.23 0.58
C GLN A 156 -29.60 -18.27 0.57
N GLY A 157 -30.84 -18.79 0.62
CA GLY A 157 -32.06 -17.97 0.63
C GLY A 157 -32.33 -17.20 -0.66
N ILE A 158 -31.70 -17.59 -1.77
CA ILE A 158 -31.89 -16.98 -3.09
C ILE A 158 -33.26 -17.40 -3.62
N LYS A 159 -34.16 -16.43 -3.78
CA LYS A 159 -35.54 -16.67 -4.24
C LYS A 159 -35.67 -16.45 -5.74
N VAL A 160 -36.34 -17.39 -6.41
CA VAL A 160 -36.74 -17.28 -7.82
C VAL A 160 -38.22 -16.93 -7.83
N ASP A 161 -38.58 -15.79 -8.40
CA ASP A 161 -39.96 -15.25 -8.40
C ASP A 161 -40.62 -15.20 -7.00
N GLY A 162 -39.82 -14.85 -5.98
CA GLY A 162 -40.28 -14.73 -4.60
C GLY A 162 -40.48 -16.06 -3.86
N LYS A 163 -40.25 -17.21 -4.52
CA LYS A 163 -40.30 -18.56 -3.93
C LYS A 163 -38.90 -19.14 -3.77
N LYS A 164 -38.76 -20.16 -2.93
CA LYS A 164 -37.53 -20.98 -2.90
C LYS A 164 -37.31 -21.62 -4.28
N CYS A 165 -36.07 -21.86 -4.66
CA CYS A 165 -35.72 -22.44 -5.96
C CYS A 165 -36.37 -23.82 -6.14
N SER A 166 -36.39 -24.66 -5.10
CA SER A 166 -37.15 -25.92 -5.12
C SER A 166 -38.64 -25.69 -5.34
N ASP A 167 -39.28 -24.84 -4.54
CA ASP A 167 -40.72 -24.54 -4.65
C ASP A 167 -41.10 -23.95 -6.01
N TYR A 168 -40.22 -23.16 -6.61
CA TYR A 168 -40.37 -22.64 -7.96
C TYR A 168 -40.37 -23.79 -8.98
N ILE A 169 -39.38 -24.68 -8.93
CA ILE A 169 -39.27 -25.85 -9.81
C ILE A 169 -40.50 -26.76 -9.67
N TRP A 170 -40.92 -27.06 -8.45
CA TRP A 170 -42.11 -27.90 -8.19
C TRP A 170 -43.42 -27.26 -8.69
N GLY A 171 -43.46 -25.93 -8.80
CA GLY A 171 -44.61 -25.15 -9.27
C GLY A 171 -44.65 -24.95 -10.80
N LEU A 172 -43.63 -25.38 -11.54
CA LEU A 172 -43.61 -25.25 -13.00
C LEU A 172 -44.68 -26.14 -13.66
N PRO A 173 -45.37 -25.66 -14.70
CA PRO A 173 -46.40 -26.43 -15.40
C PRO A 173 -45.85 -27.72 -16.04
N GLU A 174 -44.57 -27.73 -16.39
CA GLU A 174 -43.85 -28.87 -16.96
C GLU A 174 -43.54 -29.96 -15.90
N VAL A 175 -43.33 -29.55 -14.64
CA VAL A 175 -43.01 -30.46 -13.54
C VAL A 175 -44.28 -31.00 -12.88
N GLY A 176 -45.33 -30.18 -12.77
CA GLY A 176 -46.67 -30.62 -12.35
C GLY A 176 -46.70 -31.38 -11.01
N GLN A 177 -45.81 -31.01 -10.09
CA GLN A 177 -45.57 -31.72 -8.82
C GLN A 177 -45.18 -33.21 -8.94
N ARG A 178 -44.66 -33.64 -10.09
CA ARG A 178 -44.20 -35.01 -10.33
C ARG A 178 -42.67 -35.05 -10.32
N SER A 179 -42.10 -36.00 -9.61
CA SER A 179 -40.66 -36.24 -9.63
C SER A 179 -40.20 -36.71 -11.02
N TYR A 180 -38.92 -36.44 -11.35
CA TYR A 180 -38.25 -36.87 -12.59
C TYR A 180 -38.73 -36.22 -13.90
N GLN A 181 -39.39 -35.08 -13.83
CA GLN A 181 -39.72 -34.28 -15.01
C GLN A 181 -38.54 -33.44 -15.49
N ASN A 182 -38.52 -33.16 -16.79
CA ASN A 182 -37.54 -32.26 -17.38
C ASN A 182 -37.98 -30.81 -17.15
N ILE A 183 -37.02 -29.95 -16.86
CA ILE A 183 -37.22 -28.51 -16.75
C ILE A 183 -36.76 -27.89 -18.06
N SER A 184 -37.60 -27.09 -18.72
CA SER A 184 -37.25 -26.44 -19.97
C SER A 184 -36.04 -25.51 -19.82
N ARG A 185 -35.38 -25.28 -20.95
CA ARG A 185 -34.18 -24.43 -21.02
C ARG A 185 -34.44 -23.01 -20.52
N ASP A 186 -35.63 -22.46 -20.80
CA ASP A 186 -35.99 -21.10 -20.42
C ASP A 186 -36.10 -20.95 -18.90
N HIS A 187 -36.73 -21.91 -18.21
CA HIS A 187 -36.79 -21.92 -16.75
C HIS A 187 -35.41 -22.14 -16.12
N MET A 188 -34.56 -22.99 -16.71
CA MET A 188 -33.17 -23.14 -16.26
C MET A 188 -32.36 -21.86 -16.45
N GLN A 189 -32.55 -21.15 -17.58
CA GLN A 189 -31.89 -19.88 -17.85
C GLN A 189 -32.36 -18.80 -16.86
N HIS A 190 -33.64 -18.74 -16.54
CA HIS A 190 -34.17 -17.82 -15.54
C HIS A 190 -33.58 -18.07 -14.14
N ILE A 191 -33.39 -19.34 -13.75
CA ILE A 191 -32.71 -19.73 -12.51
C ILE A 191 -31.22 -19.33 -12.56
N ALA A 192 -30.57 -19.47 -13.72
CA ALA A 192 -29.19 -19.02 -13.91
C ALA A 192 -29.08 -17.48 -13.82
N ASP A 193 -30.02 -16.73 -14.39
CA ASP A 193 -30.00 -15.27 -14.38
C ASP A 193 -30.27 -14.72 -12.98
N THR A 194 -31.19 -15.34 -12.22
CA THR A 194 -31.43 -15.01 -10.81
C THR A 194 -30.24 -15.36 -9.92
N LEU A 195 -29.59 -16.50 -10.16
CA LEU A 195 -28.34 -16.85 -9.49
C LEU A 195 -27.20 -15.89 -9.86
N ALA A 196 -27.10 -15.45 -11.11
CA ALA A 196 -26.13 -14.45 -11.57
C ALA A 196 -26.34 -13.09 -10.89
N ALA A 197 -27.60 -12.67 -10.74
CA ALA A 197 -27.94 -11.44 -10.01
C ALA A 197 -27.60 -11.54 -8.52
N ALA A 198 -27.78 -12.72 -7.90
CA ALA A 198 -27.50 -12.95 -6.48
C ALA A 198 -26.02 -13.24 -6.17
N ALA A 199 -25.23 -13.67 -7.17
CA ALA A 199 -23.81 -14.01 -7.04
C ALA A 199 -22.88 -12.79 -6.86
N GLY A 200 -23.39 -11.56 -6.90
CA GLY A 200 -22.59 -10.34 -6.89
C GLY A 200 -22.41 -9.66 -5.54
N GLY A 201 -23.02 -10.17 -4.47
CA GLY A 201 -23.07 -9.48 -3.18
C GLY A 201 -22.23 -10.13 -2.07
N LEU A 202 -21.50 -9.30 -1.33
CA LEU A 202 -20.78 -9.70 -0.12
C LEU A 202 -21.68 -9.50 1.10
N ASP A 203 -21.57 -10.40 2.07
CA ASP A 203 -22.28 -10.29 3.34
C ASP A 203 -21.62 -9.25 4.28
N LYS A 204 -22.29 -8.94 5.39
CA LYS A 204 -21.82 -7.93 6.34
C LYS A 204 -20.46 -8.29 6.97
N GLY A 205 -20.21 -9.57 7.22
CA GLY A 205 -18.94 -10.05 7.77
C GLY A 205 -17.80 -9.87 6.78
N GLN A 206 -18.01 -10.27 5.53
CA GLN A 206 -17.04 -10.16 4.45
C GLN A 206 -16.69 -8.70 4.14
N LEU A 207 -17.69 -7.80 4.15
CA LEU A 207 -17.46 -6.37 4.01
C LEU A 207 -16.67 -5.81 5.21
N SER A 208 -16.95 -6.29 6.43
CA SER A 208 -16.20 -5.89 7.62
C SER A 208 -14.74 -6.30 7.56
N VAL A 209 -14.43 -7.45 6.95
CA VAL A 209 -13.05 -7.90 6.73
C VAL A 209 -12.33 -6.99 5.73
N ILE A 210 -12.99 -6.61 4.62
CA ILE A 210 -12.43 -5.65 3.65
C ILE A 210 -12.20 -4.29 4.31
N LYS A 211 -13.16 -3.79 5.09
CA LYS A 211 -13.02 -2.57 5.88
C LYS A 211 -11.80 -2.66 6.80
N GLY A 212 -11.64 -3.75 7.54
CA GLY A 212 -10.50 -3.96 8.43
C GLY A 212 -9.17 -3.96 7.69
N ALA A 213 -9.10 -4.52 6.48
CA ALA A 213 -7.89 -4.47 5.65
C ALA A 213 -7.54 -3.03 5.20
N LEU A 214 -8.53 -2.24 4.81
CA LEU A 214 -8.37 -0.84 4.44
C LEU A 214 -7.96 0.04 5.63
N GLU A 215 -8.58 -0.16 6.79
CA GLU A 215 -8.23 0.54 8.03
C GLU A 215 -6.80 0.18 8.49
N ALA A 216 -6.41 -1.09 8.38
CA ALA A 216 -5.05 -1.52 8.67
C ALA A 216 -4.03 -0.88 7.71
N ASP A 217 -4.37 -0.71 6.43
CA ASP A 217 -3.52 -0.02 5.46
C ASP A 217 -3.37 1.47 5.77
N SER A 218 -4.50 2.13 6.06
CA SER A 218 -4.57 3.53 6.51
C SER A 218 -3.73 3.77 7.76
N GLY A 219 -3.86 2.91 8.77
CA GLY A 219 -3.10 2.97 10.01
C GLY A 219 -1.60 2.88 9.76
N ARG A 220 -1.15 1.86 9.01
CA ARG A 220 0.27 1.69 8.64
C ARG A 220 0.83 2.89 7.89
N CYS A 221 0.04 3.48 6.99
CA CYS A 221 0.47 4.67 6.25
C CYS A 221 0.54 5.91 7.15
N SER A 222 -0.41 6.08 8.07
CA SER A 222 -0.41 7.18 9.05
C SER A 222 0.77 7.09 10.03
N ASP A 223 1.11 5.88 10.46
CA ASP A 223 2.29 5.62 11.29
C ASP A 223 3.58 6.00 10.56
N PHE A 224 3.69 5.63 9.28
CA PHE A 224 4.81 6.03 8.44
C PHE A 224 4.93 7.55 8.31
N VAL A 225 3.82 8.26 8.07
CA VAL A 225 3.80 9.73 7.96
C VAL A 225 4.32 10.37 9.25
N THR A 226 3.84 9.89 10.39
CA THR A 226 4.28 10.36 11.72
C THR A 226 5.78 10.12 11.91
N GLN A 227 6.27 8.95 11.52
CA GLN A 227 7.69 8.62 11.59
C GLN A 227 8.55 9.48 10.65
N ALA A 228 8.08 9.71 9.42
CA ALA A 228 8.76 10.52 8.43
C ALA A 228 8.87 11.98 8.88
N GLN A 229 7.81 12.54 9.47
CA GLN A 229 7.81 13.89 10.04
C GLN A 229 8.90 14.06 11.12
N LEU A 230 9.04 13.08 12.01
CA LEU A 230 10.09 13.08 13.04
C LEU A 230 11.50 12.99 12.44
N GLN A 231 11.70 12.18 11.40
CA GLN A 231 12.99 12.06 10.72
C GLN A 231 13.37 13.35 9.98
N ILE A 232 12.40 14.01 9.35
CA ILE A 232 12.58 15.31 8.71
C ILE A 232 13.02 16.34 9.76
N GLN A 233 12.36 16.39 10.92
CA GLN A 233 12.75 17.30 12.01
C GLN A 233 14.19 17.07 12.47
N LYS A 234 14.62 15.80 12.65
CA LYS A 234 16.01 15.46 12.99
C LYS A 234 17.01 15.88 11.90
N THR A 235 16.62 15.72 10.64
CA THR A 235 17.44 16.11 9.49
C THR A 235 17.60 17.63 9.44
N MET A 236 16.52 18.38 9.67
CA MET A 236 16.52 19.85 9.76
C MET A 236 17.36 20.36 10.94
N GLN A 237 17.30 19.69 12.10
CA GLN A 237 18.17 20.01 13.23
C GLN A 237 19.64 19.80 12.87
N SER A 238 19.98 18.69 12.21
CA SER A 238 21.36 18.38 11.77
C SER A 238 21.87 19.37 10.71
N TYR A 239 20.98 19.80 9.81
CA TYR A 239 21.26 20.85 8.83
C TYR A 239 21.57 22.18 9.53
N ASN A 240 20.76 22.60 10.50
CA ASN A 240 21.00 23.83 11.27
C ASN A 240 22.32 23.78 12.06
N VAL A 241 22.71 22.61 12.59
CA VAL A 241 24.02 22.42 13.22
C VAL A 241 25.16 22.63 12.21
N CYS A 242 25.05 22.09 11.00
CA CYS A 242 26.05 22.30 9.95
C CYS A 242 26.18 23.79 9.58
N VAL A 243 25.05 24.50 9.45
CA VAL A 243 25.05 25.96 9.21
C VAL A 243 25.78 26.69 10.33
N SER A 244 25.50 26.37 11.58
CA SER A 244 26.20 26.97 12.72
C SER A 244 27.70 26.70 12.68
N LEU A 245 28.12 25.48 12.36
CA LEU A 245 29.54 25.12 12.25
C LEU A 245 30.24 25.85 11.10
N ILE A 246 29.57 26.01 9.95
CA ILE A 246 30.09 26.82 8.83
C ILE A 246 30.28 28.27 9.26
N ASN A 247 29.28 28.86 9.91
CA ASN A 247 29.37 30.25 10.39
C ASN A 247 30.50 30.44 11.41
N SER A 248 30.71 29.47 12.31
CA SER A 248 31.83 29.48 13.26
C SER A 248 33.18 29.39 12.54
N MET A 249 33.33 28.50 11.54
CA MET A 249 34.57 28.40 10.77
C MET A 249 34.84 29.63 9.90
N GLN A 250 33.81 30.23 9.31
CA GLN A 250 33.95 31.48 8.56
C GLN A 250 34.40 32.63 9.48
N SER A 251 33.83 32.73 10.68
CA SER A 251 34.25 33.71 11.69
C SER A 251 35.71 33.54 12.08
N LEU A 252 36.14 32.30 12.35
CA LEU A 252 37.54 32.00 12.67
C LEU A 252 38.49 32.31 11.51
N LEU A 253 38.10 31.99 10.27
CA LEU A 253 38.88 32.37 9.08
C LEU A 253 39.02 33.89 8.95
N ALA A 254 37.94 34.64 9.19
CA ALA A 254 37.97 36.10 9.15
C ALA A 254 38.90 36.67 10.24
N GLU A 255 38.87 36.09 11.44
CA GLU A 255 39.75 36.51 12.55
C GLU A 255 41.22 36.18 12.28
N MET A 256 41.53 35.00 11.74
CA MET A 256 42.88 34.63 11.30
C MET A 256 43.39 35.57 10.21
N ASN A 257 42.58 35.85 9.18
CA ASN A 257 42.94 36.79 8.11
C ASN A 257 43.21 38.19 8.67
N LYS A 258 42.39 38.65 9.63
CA LYS A 258 42.59 39.93 10.32
C LYS A 258 43.90 39.93 11.11
N SER A 259 44.19 38.90 11.89
CA SER A 259 45.42 38.78 12.69
C SER A 259 46.68 38.80 11.81
N ILE A 260 46.66 38.09 10.68
CA ILE A 260 47.76 38.10 9.69
C ILE A 260 47.91 39.51 9.10
N SER A 261 46.80 40.14 8.67
CA SER A 261 46.84 41.49 8.10
C SER A 261 47.36 42.56 9.08
N GLN A 262 47.14 42.37 10.38
CA GLN A 262 47.62 43.27 11.42
C GLN A 262 49.11 43.05 11.72
N ASN A 263 49.63 41.84 11.57
CA ASN A 263 51.06 41.53 11.78
C ASN A 263 51.94 41.87 10.58
N ILE A 264 51.37 42.07 9.38
CA ILE A 264 52.12 42.46 8.17
C ILE A 264 52.30 44.00 8.08
N ARG A 265 51.69 44.77 9.00
CA ARG A 265 51.84 46.23 9.09
C ARG A 265 53.00 46.65 9.96
#